data_AF-A0A6P0Z6E3-F1
#
_entry.id   AF-A0A6P0Z6E3-F1
#
_cell.length_a   1.000
_cell.length_b   1.000
_cell.length_c   1.000
_cell.angle_alpha   90.00
_cell.angle_beta   90.00
_cell.angle_gamma   90.00
#
_symmetry.space_group_name_H-M   'P 1'
#
loop_
_entity.id
_entity.type
_entity.pdbx_description
1 polymer ?
#
loop_
_entity_poly.entity_id
_entity_poly.type
_entity_poly.pdbx_seq_one_letter_code
_entity_poly.pdbx_strand_id
1 'polypeptide(L)'
;MPQQKSTLASFRRQVISILADLRLAIILLLAIALFSISGTVIEQGQTLPFYQTNYPEDPALFGFLSWKVLLLLGLDHVYRTWWFLSLLIFFGASLTACTFTRQLPSLKSAQRWSFYQ
;
A
#
# COMPACT_ATOMS: atom_id res chain seq x y z
N MET A 1 -7.27 38.78 14.29
CA MET A 1 -6.71 37.99 13.16
C MET A 1 -7.36 36.59 13.10
N PRO A 2 -8.49 36.37 12.36
CA PRO A 2 -9.17 35.07 12.32
C PRO A 2 -9.05 34.27 10.99
N GLN A 3 -8.36 34.78 9.95
CA GLN A 3 -8.42 34.18 8.60
C GLN A 3 -7.49 32.97 8.34
N GLN A 4 -6.57 32.61 9.25
CA GLN A 4 -5.56 31.56 8.99
C GLN A 4 -5.99 30.14 9.38
N LYS A 5 -7.05 29.96 10.18
CA LYS A 5 -7.51 28.63 10.62
C LYS A 5 -8.32 27.88 9.55
N SER A 6 -8.87 28.57 8.55
CA SER A 6 -9.79 27.97 7.56
C SER A 6 -9.06 27.16 6.46
N THR A 7 -7.87 27.57 6.05
CA THR A 7 -7.11 26.93 4.95
C THR A 7 -6.54 25.57 5.35
N LEU A 8 -5.93 25.46 6.54
CA LEU A 8 -5.43 24.19 7.09
C LEU A 8 -6.55 23.17 7.33
N ALA A 9 -7.71 23.64 7.81
CA ALA A 9 -8.87 22.78 8.03
C ALA A 9 -9.47 22.26 6.71
N SER A 10 -9.50 23.11 5.67
CA SER A 10 -9.94 22.74 4.32
C SER A 10 -9.02 21.70 3.68
N PHE A 11 -7.70 21.93 3.75
CA PHE A 11 -6.70 20.99 3.25
C PHE A 11 -6.80 19.62 3.92
N ARG A 12 -6.91 19.59 5.26
CA ARG A 12 -7.10 18.34 6.01
C ARG A 12 -8.35 17.58 5.56
N ARG A 13 -9.46 18.29 5.33
CA ARG A 13 -10.72 17.68 4.88
C ARG A 13 -10.60 17.10 3.48
N GLN A 14 -9.86 17.77 2.58
CA GLN A 14 -9.61 17.30 1.23
C GLN A 14 -8.70 16.06 1.22
N VAL A 15 -7.61 16.05 2.00
CA VAL A 15 -6.74 14.87 2.14
C VAL A 15 -7.51 13.68 2.71
N ILE A 16 -8.31 13.88 3.76
CA ILE A 16 -9.15 12.81 4.33
C ILE A 16 -10.16 12.30 3.28
N SER A 17 -10.75 13.18 2.47
CA SER A 17 -11.68 12.76 1.43
C SER A 17 -11.03 11.90 0.35
N ILE A 18 -9.77 12.17 0.00
CA ILE A 18 -9.01 11.37 -0.98
C ILE A 18 -8.59 10.04 -0.36
N LEU A 19 -8.08 10.03 0.88
CA LEU A 19 -7.69 8.81 1.58
C LEU A 19 -8.88 7.89 1.87
N ALA A 20 -10.07 8.45 2.11
CA ALA A 20 -11.31 7.72 2.37
C ALA A 20 -12.01 7.19 1.11
N ASP A 21 -11.36 7.26 -0.06
CA ASP A 21 -11.89 6.69 -1.28
C ASP A 21 -11.67 5.16 -1.33
N LEU A 22 -12.75 4.41 -1.51
CA LEU A 22 -12.70 2.94 -1.55
C LEU A 22 -11.93 2.42 -2.76
N ARG A 23 -11.97 3.12 -3.91
CA ARG A 23 -11.25 2.69 -5.12
C ARG A 23 -9.75 2.81 -4.92
N LEU A 24 -9.30 3.89 -4.25
CA LEU A 24 -7.90 4.05 -3.86
C LEU A 24 -7.43 2.89 -2.96
N ALA A 25 -8.21 2.53 -1.95
CA ALA A 25 -7.90 1.39 -1.08
C ALA A 25 -7.78 0.06 -1.86
N ILE A 26 -8.70 -0.21 -2.80
CA ILE A 26 -8.67 -1.41 -3.65
C ILE A 26 -7.42 -1.42 -4.53
N ILE A 27 -7.09 -0.30 -5.17
CA ILE A 27 -5.90 -0.20 -6.03
C ILE A 27 -4.62 -0.45 -5.21
N LEU A 28 -4.53 0.13 -4.02
CA LEU A 28 -3.38 -0.10 -3.12
C LEU A 28 -3.28 -1.57 -2.70
N LEU A 29 -4.39 -2.18 -2.33
CA LEU A 29 -4.43 -3.59 -1.96
C LEU A 29 -3.94 -4.50 -3.10
N LEU A 30 -4.41 -4.24 -4.34
CA LEU A 30 -3.98 -4.99 -5.51
C LEU A 30 -2.49 -4.78 -5.80
N ALA A 31 -1.98 -3.55 -5.68
CA ALA A 31 -0.55 -3.28 -5.84
C ALA A 31 0.28 -4.04 -4.79
N ILE A 32 -0.10 -4.00 -3.51
CA ILE A 32 0.56 -4.74 -2.43
C ILE A 32 0.51 -6.25 -2.72
N ALA A 33 -0.63 -6.77 -3.17
CA ALA A 33 -0.78 -8.19 -3.50
C ALA A 33 0.16 -8.62 -4.62
N LEU A 34 0.30 -7.83 -5.69
CA LEU A 34 1.24 -8.13 -6.78
C LEU A 34 2.68 -8.21 -6.28
N PHE A 35 3.14 -7.22 -5.51
CA PHE A 35 4.50 -7.23 -4.96
C PHE A 35 4.72 -8.37 -3.94
N SER A 36 3.70 -8.70 -3.15
CA SER A 36 3.74 -9.81 -2.19
C SER A 36 3.86 -11.17 -2.90
N ILE A 37 3.13 -11.36 -3.99
CA ILE A 37 3.24 -12.57 -4.82
C ILE A 37 4.64 -12.64 -5.44
N SER A 38 5.12 -11.55 -6.05
CA SER A 38 6.49 -11.51 -6.62
C SER A 38 7.57 -11.80 -5.58
N GLY A 39 7.48 -11.20 -4.39
CA GLY A 39 8.41 -11.45 -3.27
C GLY A 39 8.29 -12.83 -2.63
N THR A 40 7.18 -13.55 -2.87
CA THR A 40 7.03 -14.96 -2.47
C THR A 40 7.62 -15.92 -3.50
N VAL A 41 7.51 -15.58 -4.79
CA VAL A 41 8.11 -16.36 -5.89
C VAL A 41 9.63 -16.27 -5.88
N ILE A 42 10.17 -15.11 -5.52
CA ILE A 42 11.62 -14.86 -5.42
C ILE A 42 12.09 -15.17 -4.00
N GLU A 43 13.08 -16.05 -3.85
CA GLU A 43 13.69 -16.31 -2.55
C GLU A 43 14.26 -15.03 -1.92
N GLN A 44 13.92 -14.78 -0.66
CA GLN A 44 14.26 -13.55 0.04
C GLN A 44 15.50 -13.73 0.93
N GLY A 45 16.36 -12.71 1.00
CA GLY A 45 17.49 -12.67 1.94
C GLY A 45 18.60 -13.69 1.70
N GLN A 46 18.71 -14.20 0.47
CA GLN A 46 19.78 -15.12 0.08
C GLN A 46 21.09 -14.39 -0.20
N THR A 47 22.16 -15.14 -0.41
CA THR A 47 23.48 -14.56 -0.72
C THR A 47 23.56 -14.07 -2.17
N LEU A 48 24.44 -13.09 -2.45
CA LEU A 48 24.65 -12.58 -3.81
C LEU A 48 24.98 -13.69 -4.85
N PRO A 49 25.85 -14.67 -4.57
CA PRO A 49 26.14 -15.75 -5.51
C PRO A 49 24.93 -16.62 -5.85
N PHE A 50 24.00 -16.79 -4.88
CA PHE A 50 22.74 -17.50 -5.12
C PHE A 50 21.91 -16.77 -6.18
N TYR A 51 21.76 -15.44 -6.08
CA TYR A 51 21.00 -14.69 -7.07
C TYR A 51 21.67 -14.66 -8.44
N GLN A 52 23.01 -14.55 -8.50
CA GLN A 52 23.74 -14.60 -9.77
C GLN A 52 23.59 -15.94 -10.49
N THR A 53 23.53 -17.04 -9.74
CA THR A 53 23.41 -18.40 -10.28
C THR A 53 21.98 -18.70 -10.73
N ASN A 54 20.97 -18.31 -9.94
CA ASN A 54 19.57 -18.60 -10.24
C ASN A 54 18.92 -17.58 -11.18
N TYR A 55 19.43 -16.35 -11.24
CA TYR A 55 18.92 -15.26 -12.08
C TYR A 55 20.04 -14.63 -12.92
N PRO A 56 20.65 -15.39 -13.86
CA PRO A 56 21.74 -14.92 -14.69
C PRO A 56 21.30 -13.78 -15.62
N GLU A 57 22.27 -13.02 -16.14
CA GLU A 57 22.00 -11.91 -17.08
C GLU A 57 21.64 -12.44 -18.47
N ASP A 58 22.31 -13.51 -18.92
CA ASP A 58 22.10 -14.12 -20.23
C ASP A 58 22.02 -15.65 -20.08
N PRO A 59 20.88 -16.29 -20.41
CA PRO A 59 19.57 -15.69 -20.72
C PRO A 59 18.85 -15.21 -19.45
N ALA A 60 18.38 -13.96 -19.45
CA ALA A 60 17.56 -13.43 -18.36
C ALA A 60 16.23 -14.19 -18.23
N LEU A 61 15.83 -14.48 -16.99
CA LEU A 61 14.50 -15.03 -16.71
C LEU A 61 13.43 -14.04 -17.18
N PHE A 62 12.43 -14.52 -17.92
CA PHE A 62 11.39 -13.70 -18.54
C PHE A 62 11.89 -12.59 -19.50
N GLY A 63 13.16 -12.62 -19.91
CA GLY A 63 13.77 -11.65 -20.85
C GLY A 63 14.16 -10.30 -20.25
N PHE A 64 13.83 -10.02 -18.98
CA PHE A 64 14.17 -8.75 -18.31
C PHE A 64 14.60 -8.90 -16.84
N LEU A 65 14.41 -10.07 -16.23
CA LEU A 65 14.60 -10.27 -14.80
C LEU A 65 15.99 -10.88 -14.54
N SER A 66 16.99 -10.01 -14.38
CA SER A 66 18.36 -10.37 -13.98
C SER A 66 18.61 -10.06 -12.50
N TRP A 67 19.60 -10.71 -11.90
CA TRP A 67 20.03 -10.44 -10.52
C TRP A 67 20.30 -8.94 -10.27
N LYS A 68 20.79 -8.18 -11.26
CA LYS A 68 21.00 -6.73 -11.12
C LYS A 68 19.68 -5.98 -10.93
N VAL A 69 18.66 -6.32 -11.73
CA VAL A 69 17.32 -5.70 -11.63
C VAL A 69 16.68 -6.04 -10.29
N LEU A 70 16.80 -7.31 -9.86
CA LEU A 70 16.33 -7.76 -8.55
C LEU A 70 16.94 -6.92 -7.41
N LEU A 71 18.26 -6.79 -7.38
CA LEU A 71 18.96 -6.05 -6.34
C LEU A 71 18.70 -4.53 -6.42
N LEU A 72 18.60 -3.97 -7.63
CA LEU A 72 18.35 -2.54 -7.82
C LEU A 72 16.98 -2.12 -7.30
N LEU A 73 15.95 -2.93 -7.53
CA LEU A 73 14.60 -2.68 -7.00
C LEU A 73 14.44 -3.12 -5.52
N GLY A 74 15.37 -3.92 -4.99
CA GLY A 74 15.26 -4.55 -3.67
C GLY A 74 14.25 -5.70 -3.64
N LEU A 75 14.07 -6.41 -4.76
CA LEU A 75 13.19 -7.56 -4.88
C LEU A 75 13.68 -8.78 -4.09
N ASP A 76 14.94 -8.81 -3.67
CA ASP A 76 15.51 -9.82 -2.75
C ASP A 76 15.10 -9.60 -1.29
N HIS A 77 14.58 -8.42 -0.94
CA HIS A 77 14.14 -8.07 0.41
C HIS A 77 12.88 -7.17 0.41
N VAL A 78 11.91 -7.48 -0.46
CA VAL A 78 10.69 -6.66 -0.72
C VAL A 78 10.03 -6.18 0.57
N TYR A 79 9.83 -7.08 1.53
CA TYR A 79 9.12 -6.81 2.79
C TYR A 79 9.82 -5.80 3.72
N ARG A 80 11.10 -5.48 3.46
CA ARG A 80 11.88 -4.48 4.20
C ARG A 80 12.20 -3.23 3.38
N THR A 81 11.83 -3.20 2.10
CA THR A 81 12.07 -2.03 1.26
C THR A 81 11.21 -0.85 1.70
N TRP A 82 11.78 0.36 1.64
CA TRP A 82 11.10 1.58 2.05
C TRP A 82 9.83 1.84 1.23
N TRP A 83 9.84 1.49 -0.06
CA TRP A 83 8.70 1.70 -0.96
C TRP A 83 7.54 0.75 -0.61
N PHE A 84 7.81 -0.51 -0.28
CA PHE A 84 6.77 -1.46 0.12
C PHE A 84 6.17 -1.09 1.49
N LEU A 85 7.01 -0.70 2.44
CA LEU A 85 6.55 -0.19 3.74
C LEU A 85 5.70 1.07 3.59
N SER A 86 6.07 1.97 2.66
CA SER A 86 5.28 3.16 2.35
C SER A 86 3.91 2.81 1.78
N LEU A 87 3.81 1.79 0.90
CA LEU A 87 2.53 1.28 0.40
C LEU A 87 1.65 0.75 1.53
N LEU A 88 2.22 -0.03 2.46
CA LEU A 88 1.49 -0.56 3.62
C LEU A 88 0.98 0.57 4.54
N ILE A 89 1.81 1.57 4.82
CA ILE A 89 1.42 2.72 5.64
C ILE A 89 0.29 3.49 4.96
N PHE A 90 0.41 3.74 3.66
CA PHE A 90 -0.59 4.48 2.89
C PHE A 90 -1.91 3.71 2.79
N PHE A 91 -1.85 2.39 2.61
CA PHE A 91 -3.02 1.52 2.66
C PHE A 91 -3.68 1.54 4.04
N GLY A 92 -2.90 1.41 5.13
CA GLY A 92 -3.40 1.51 6.50
C GLY A 92 -4.06 2.86 6.80
N ALA A 93 -3.48 3.96 6.31
CA ALA A 93 -4.06 5.30 6.42
C ALA A 93 -5.38 5.41 5.64
N SER A 94 -5.45 4.86 4.43
CA SER A 94 -6.66 4.83 3.62
C SER A 94 -7.78 4.02 4.29
N LEU A 95 -7.48 2.83 4.79
CA LEU A 95 -8.45 2.00 5.54
C LEU A 95 -8.95 2.73 6.79
N THR A 96 -8.03 3.30 7.56
CA THR A 96 -8.36 4.04 8.78
C THR A 96 -9.30 5.22 8.46
N ALA A 97 -8.98 5.99 7.42
CA ALA A 97 -9.83 7.09 6.95
C ALA A 97 -11.21 6.59 6.49
N CYS A 98 -11.28 5.50 5.72
CA CYS A 98 -12.52 4.89 5.26
C CYS A 98 -13.41 4.41 6.43
N THR A 99 -12.82 3.76 7.42
CA THR A 99 -13.52 3.29 8.63
C THR A 99 -14.16 4.44 9.40
N PHE A 100 -13.41 5.52 9.65
CA PHE A 100 -13.92 6.68 10.39
C PHE A 100 -14.95 7.51 9.63
N THR A 101 -14.79 7.64 8.31
CA THR A 101 -15.66 8.49 7.50
C THR A 101 -16.93 7.78 7.04
N ARG A 102 -16.89 6.47 6.81
CA ARG A 102 -17.98 5.74 6.15
C ARG A 102 -18.59 4.63 6.99
N GLN A 103 -17.77 3.78 7.60
CA GLN A 103 -18.26 2.61 8.35
C GLN A 103 -18.84 2.97 9.73
N LEU A 104 -18.19 3.87 10.46
CA LEU A 104 -18.67 4.27 11.80
C LEU A 104 -19.98 5.07 11.77
N PRO A 105 -20.19 6.04 10.85
CA PRO A 105 -21.48 6.72 10.72
C PRO A 105 -22.62 5.80 10.31
N SER A 106 -22.38 4.84 9.39
CA SER A 106 -23.42 3.89 8.97
C SER A 106 -23.86 2.97 10.11
N LEU A 107 -22.92 2.50 10.94
CA LEU A 107 -23.23 1.70 12.12
C LEU A 107 -24.04 2.49 13.16
N LYS A 108 -23.68 3.75 13.42
CA LYS A 108 -24.45 4.62 14.33
C LYS A 108 -25.87 4.90 13.81
N SER A 109 -26.03 5.04 12.50
CA SER A 109 -27.34 5.21 11.87
C SER A 109 -28.20 3.95 12.00
N ALA A 110 -27.61 2.76 11.78
CA ALA A 110 -28.30 1.48 11.93
C ALA A 110 -28.74 1.23 13.38
N GLN A 111 -27.90 1.55 14.37
CA GLN A 111 -28.26 1.44 15.79
C GLN A 111 -29.41 2.38 16.18
N ARG A 112 -29.43 3.61 15.64
CA ARG A 112 -30.57 4.53 15.85
C ARG A 112 -31.87 3.97 15.29
N TRP A 113 -31.85 3.32 14.12
CA TRP A 113 -33.03 2.70 13.52
C TRP A 113 -33.58 1.54 14.35
N SER A 114 -32.72 0.70 14.94
CA SER A 114 -33.14 -0.38 15.84
C SER A 114 -33.79 0.12 17.14
N PHE A 115 -33.59 1.37 17.53
CA PHE A 115 -34.18 1.98 18.73
C PHE A 115 -35.54 2.64 18.48
N TYR A 116 -35.91 2.87 17.21
CA TYR A 116 -37.20 3.44 16.81
C TYR A 116 -38.22 2.39 16.35
N GLN A 117 -37.82 1.11 16.33
CA GLN A 117 -38.73 -0.05 16.32
C GLN A 117 -39.00 -0.50 17.76
#